data_AF-A0A7X0AA21-F1
#
_entry.id   AF-A0A7X0AA21-F1
#
_cell.length_a   1.000
_cell.length_b   1.000
_cell.length_c   1.000
_cell.angle_alpha   90.00
_cell.angle_beta   90.00
_cell.angle_gamma   90.00
#
_symmetry.space_group_name_H-M   'P 1'
#
loop_
_entity.id
_entity.type
_entity.pdbx_description
1 polymer ?
#
loop_
_entity_poly.entity_id
_entity_poly.type
_entity_poly.pdbx_seq_one_letter_code
_entity_poly.pdbx_strand_id
1 'polypeptide(L)'
;MAGKRKDIIAQIQTVNLKLTNARNKYYSGEIEANEYRKFKSDCDQKIRQCEVQLESVVSGTVKIERLLKNADSCVSGLLLLYKKYDLVGKRQLIMYIFPQKIYFGGTRF
;
A
#
# COMPACT_ATOMS: atom_id res chain seq x y z
N MET A 1 -5.28 -6.69 -3.18
CA MET A 1 -5.35 -5.38 -2.49
C MET A 1 -6.54 -4.51 -2.91
N ALA A 2 -6.98 -4.55 -4.18
CA ALA A 2 -8.17 -3.80 -4.63
C ALA A 2 -9.47 -4.18 -3.90
N GLY A 3 -9.65 -5.46 -3.52
CA GLY A 3 -10.79 -5.92 -2.72
C GLY A 3 -10.86 -5.23 -1.36
N LYS A 4 -9.76 -5.28 -0.60
CA LYS A 4 -9.67 -4.68 0.75
C LYS A 4 -10.00 -3.18 0.77
N ARG A 5 -9.58 -2.43 -0.27
CA ARG A 5 -9.95 -1.02 -0.44
C ARG A 5 -11.46 -0.84 -0.67
N LYS A 6 -12.06 -1.66 -1.54
CA LYS A 6 -13.51 -1.64 -1.79
C LYS A 6 -14.30 -2.00 -0.54
N ASP A 7 -13.82 -2.97 0.23
CA ASP A 7 -14.46 -3.41 1.47
C ASP A 7 -14.49 -2.30 2.53
N ILE A 8 -13.37 -1.58 2.72
CA ILE A 8 -13.28 -0.44 3.64
C ILE A 8 -14.23 0.69 3.20
N ILE A 9 -14.30 0.99 1.89
CA ILE A 9 -15.22 1.99 1.36
C ILE A 9 -16.69 1.58 1.59
N ALA A 10 -17.02 0.31 1.38
CA ALA A 10 -18.36 -0.21 1.64
C ALA A 10 -18.74 -0.14 3.13
N GLN A 11 -17.78 -0.38 4.03
CA GLN A 11 -17.98 -0.21 5.47
C GLN A 11 -18.26 1.25 5.84
N ILE A 12 -17.51 2.22 5.29
CA ILE A 12 -17.74 3.65 5.49
C ILE A 12 -19.15 4.04 5.00
N GLN A 13 -19.55 3.58 3.81
CA GLN A 13 -20.89 3.81 3.29
C GLN A 13 -21.99 3.25 4.20
N THR A 14 -21.78 2.04 4.72
CA THR A 14 -22.72 1.39 5.63
C THR A 14 -22.87 2.16 6.95
N VAL A 15 -21.75 2.64 7.53
CA VAL A 15 -21.78 3.43 8.77
C VAL A 15 -22.44 4.79 8.54
N ASN A 16 -22.18 5.45 7.40
CA ASN A 16 -22.86 6.69 7.04
C ASN A 16 -24.36 6.50 6.85
N LEU A 17 -24.79 5.40 6.20
CA LEU A 17 -26.21 5.03 6.09
C LEU A 17 -26.85 4.85 7.47
N LYS A 18 -26.17 4.17 8.39
CA LYS A 18 -26.63 4.02 9.78
C LYS A 18 -26.75 5.35 10.51
N LEU A 19 -25.80 6.27 10.31
CA LEU A 19 -25.85 7.61 10.89
C LEU A 19 -27.02 8.44 10.35
N THR A 20 -27.28 8.36 9.03
CA THR A 20 -28.44 9.00 8.39
C THR A 20 -29.75 8.44 8.95
N ASN A 21 -29.85 7.11 9.09
CA ASN A 21 -31.04 6.47 9.67
C ASN A 21 -31.25 6.88 11.13
N ALA A 22 -30.20 6.91 11.94
CA ALA A 22 -30.29 7.39 13.32
C ALA A 22 -30.69 8.87 13.40
N ARG A 23 -30.22 9.69 12.46
CA ARG A 23 -30.63 11.10 12.36
C ARG A 23 -32.13 11.24 12.08
N ASN A 24 -32.66 10.43 11.17
CA ASN A 24 -34.09 10.41 10.87
C ASN A 24 -34.91 9.97 12.09
N LYS A 25 -34.46 8.94 12.82
CA LYS A 25 -35.10 8.50 14.08
C LYS A 25 -35.07 9.55 15.18
N TYR A 26 -33.99 10.33 15.26
CA TYR A 26 -33.91 11.45 16.20
C TYR A 26 -34.94 12.53 15.84
N TYR A 27 -35.08 12.86 14.56
CA TYR A 27 -36.08 13.84 14.11
C TYR A 27 -37.53 13.34 14.23
N SER A 28 -37.79 12.03 14.13
CA SER A 28 -39.11 11.45 14.41
C SER A 28 -39.44 11.35 15.90
N GLY A 29 -38.48 11.66 16.78
CA GLY A 29 -38.64 11.55 18.24
C GLY A 29 -38.57 10.12 18.78
N GLU A 30 -38.15 9.15 17.96
CA GLU A 30 -38.01 7.75 18.37
C GLU A 30 -36.82 7.52 19.31
N ILE A 31 -35.81 8.40 19.26
CA ILE A 31 -34.62 8.33 20.12
C ILE A 31 -34.32 9.69 20.74
N GLU A 32 -33.80 9.67 21.97
CA GLU A 32 -33.46 10.89 22.69
C GLU A 32 -32.12 11.50 22.22
N ALA A 33 -31.93 12.79 22.50
CA ALA A 33 -30.70 13.49 22.13
C ALA A 33 -29.43 12.84 22.71
N ASN A 34 -29.51 12.27 23.92
CA ASN A 34 -28.38 11.62 24.57
C ASN A 34 -28.02 10.29 23.87
N GLU A 35 -29.02 9.53 23.47
CA GLU A 35 -28.87 8.28 22.72
C GLU A 35 -28.29 8.54 21.32
N TYR A 36 -28.82 9.55 20.62
CA TYR A 36 -28.29 9.98 19.33
C TYR A 36 -26.82 10.43 19.42
N ARG A 37 -26.43 11.18 20.45
CA ARG A 37 -25.04 11.62 20.65
C ARG A 37 -24.07 10.46 20.84
N LYS A 38 -24.45 9.46 21.65
CA LYS A 38 -23.64 8.24 21.85
C LYS A 38 -23.49 7.48 20.53
N PHE A 39 -24.59 7.26 19.82
CA PHE A 39 -24.58 6.57 18.53
C PHE A 39 -23.73 7.29 17.48
N LYS A 40 -23.83 8.63 17.43
CA LYS A 40 -23.01 9.45 16.54
C LYS A 40 -21.53 9.30 16.87
N SER A 41 -21.15 9.39 18.15
CA SER A 41 -19.77 9.22 18.58
C SER A 41 -19.19 7.87 18.14
N ASP A 42 -19.96 6.78 18.30
CA ASP A 42 -19.54 5.45 17.88
C ASP A 42 -19.37 5.34 16.35
N CYS A 43 -20.25 5.99 15.58
CA CYS A 43 -20.15 6.04 14.13
C CYS A 43 -18.91 6.83 13.69
N ASP A 44 -18.69 8.01 14.28
CA ASP A 44 -17.54 8.87 13.99
C ASP A 44 -16.23 8.14 14.31
N GLN A 45 -16.17 7.39 15.42
CA GLN A 45 -15.01 6.57 15.76
C GLN A 45 -14.75 5.47 14.73
N LYS A 46 -15.80 4.76 14.30
CA LYS A 46 -15.68 3.70 13.27
C LYS A 46 -15.24 4.25 11.92
N ILE A 47 -15.75 5.41 11.53
CA ILE A 47 -15.34 6.10 10.29
C ILE A 47 -13.85 6.45 10.37
N ARG A 48 -13.40 7.08 11.45
CA ARG A 48 -11.98 7.41 11.66
C ARG A 48 -11.07 6.18 11.58
N GLN A 49 -11.48 5.06 12.18
CA GLN A 49 -10.71 3.81 12.10
C GLN A 49 -10.60 3.30 10.65
N CYS A 50 -11.70 3.36 9.89
CA CYS A 50 -11.71 2.98 8.48
C CYS A 50 -10.83 3.90 7.63
N GLU A 51 -10.82 5.20 7.90
CA GLU A 51 -9.97 6.18 7.20
C GLU A 51 -8.48 5.93 7.43
N VAL A 52 -8.07 5.68 8.68
CA VAL A 52 -6.68 5.32 9.01
C VAL A 52 -6.27 4.03 8.31
N GLN A 53 -7.15 3.02 8.28
CA GLN A 53 -6.88 1.78 7.55
C GLN A 53 -6.76 2.02 6.05
N LEU A 54 -7.58 2.90 5.48
CA LEU A 54 -7.51 3.24 4.05
C LEU A 54 -6.19 3.93 3.69
N GLU A 55 -5.74 4.87 4.53
CA GLU A 55 -4.47 5.56 4.38
C GLU A 55 -3.27 4.59 4.43
N SER A 56 -3.33 3.60 5.31
CA SER A 56 -2.31 2.55 5.41
C SER A 56 -2.20 1.69 4.14
N VAL A 57 -3.33 1.44 3.47
CA VAL A 57 -3.38 0.68 2.22
C VAL A 57 -2.83 1.51 1.06
N VAL A 58 -3.21 2.79 0.98
CA VAL A 58 -2.75 3.71 -0.08
C VAL A 58 -1.24 3.95 0.02
N SER A 59 -0.72 4.23 1.21
CA SER A 59 0.72 4.41 1.43
C SER A 59 1.53 3.17 1.06
N GLY A 60 1.01 1.97 1.36
CA GLY A 60 1.60 0.70 0.94
C GLY A 60 1.69 0.56 -0.58
N THR A 61 0.64 0.94 -1.32
CA THR A 61 0.64 0.86 -2.79
C THR A 61 1.64 1.82 -3.44
N VAL A 62 1.74 3.06 -2.97
CA VAL A 62 2.70 4.04 -3.49
C VAL A 62 4.14 3.57 -3.28
N LYS A 63 4.42 2.92 -2.15
CA LYS A 63 5.75 2.35 -1.85
C LYS A 63 6.12 1.24 -2.85
N ILE A 64 5.18 0.36 -3.18
CA ILE A 64 5.43 -0.74 -4.13
C ILE A 64 5.67 -0.20 -5.55
N GLU A 65 4.85 0.75 -6.02
CA GLU A 65 5.04 1.36 -7.34
C GLU A 65 6.42 2.02 -7.48
N ARG A 66 6.89 2.71 -6.43
CA ARG A 66 8.22 3.30 -6.42
C ARG A 66 9.32 2.25 -6.49
N LEU A 67 9.19 1.16 -5.73
CA LEU A 67 10.16 0.05 -5.75
C LEU A 67 10.21 -0.63 -7.12
N LEU A 68 9.06 -0.81 -7.78
CA LEU A 68 8.97 -1.36 -9.12
C LEU A 68 9.65 -0.46 -10.16
N LYS A 69 9.38 0.85 -10.13
CA LYS A 69 10.06 1.82 -11.00
C LYS A 69 11.57 1.82 -10.80
N ASN A 70 12.02 1.73 -9.54
CA ASN A 70 13.44 1.65 -9.24
C ASN A 70 14.05 0.36 -9.81
N ALA A 71 13.39 -0.80 -9.60
CA ALA A 71 13.86 -2.07 -10.14
C ALA A 71 13.94 -2.06 -11.67
N ASP A 72 12.90 -1.55 -12.34
CA ASP A 72 12.88 -1.40 -13.80
C ASP A 72 14.02 -0.51 -14.30
N SER A 73 14.25 0.63 -13.65
CA SER A 73 15.36 1.53 -14.00
C SER A 73 16.73 0.87 -13.82
N CYS A 74 16.91 0.08 -12.76
CA CYS A 74 18.17 -0.63 -12.49
C CYS A 74 18.44 -1.70 -13.56
N VAL A 75 17.43 -2.49 -13.93
CA VAL A 75 17.56 -3.56 -14.91
C VAL A 75 17.75 -2.98 -16.32
N SER A 76 16.95 -2.00 -16.70
CA SER A 76 17.04 -1.34 -18.01
C SER A 76 18.36 -0.59 -18.20
N GLY A 77 18.90 0.00 -17.13
CA GLY A 77 20.20 0.68 -17.15
C GLY A 77 21.41 -0.25 -17.11
N LEU A 78 21.22 -1.54 -16.81
CA LEU A 78 22.30 -2.46 -16.48
C LEU A 78 23.33 -2.62 -17.62
N LEU A 79 22.86 -2.76 -18.85
CA LEU A 79 23.72 -2.88 -20.03
C LEU A 79 24.57 -1.62 -20.25
N LEU A 80 23.95 -0.46 -20.05
CA LEU A 80 24.59 0.84 -20.25
C LEU A 80 25.62 1.10 -19.15
N LEU A 81 25.29 0.76 -17.90
CA LEU A 81 26.21 0.79 -16.76
C LEU A 81 27.39 -0.17 -16.96
N TYR A 82 27.13 -1.40 -17.41
CA TYR A 82 28.20 -2.36 -17.70
C TYR A 82 29.15 -1.85 -18.77
N LYS A 83 28.64 -1.23 -19.85
CA LYS A 83 29.48 -0.64 -20.90
C LYS A 83 30.31 0.55 -20.40
N LYS A 84 29.75 1.37 -19.50
CA LYS A 84 30.37 2.59 -18.98
C LYS A 84 31.39 2.35 -17.86
N TYR A 85 31.20 1.31 -17.05
CA TYR A 85 32.08 1.03 -15.91
C TYR A 85 33.47 0.52 -16.34
N ASP A 86 34.44 0.84 -15.49
CA ASP A 86 35.78 0.28 -15.52
C ASP A 86 35.79 -1.20 -15.10
N LEU A 87 36.95 -1.85 -15.15
CA LEU A 87 37.07 -3.29 -14.90
C LEU A 87 36.64 -3.65 -13.46
N VAL A 88 36.90 -2.77 -12.49
CA VAL A 88 36.50 -2.94 -11.08
C VAL A 88 34.98 -2.78 -10.93
N GLY A 89 34.38 -1.73 -11.52
CA GLY A 89 32.94 -1.50 -11.48
C GLY A 89 32.14 -2.60 -12.17
N LYS A 90 32.63 -3.13 -13.30
CA LYS A 90 32.04 -4.31 -13.98
C LYS A 90 32.03 -5.54 -13.08
N ARG A 91 33.13 -5.80 -12.37
CA ARG A 91 33.24 -6.94 -11.45
C ARG A 91 32.27 -6.80 -10.28
N GLN A 92 32.16 -5.61 -9.68
CA GLN A 92 31.20 -5.34 -8.62
C GLN A 92 29.75 -5.53 -9.09
N LEU A 93 29.42 -5.03 -10.29
CA LEU A 93 28.09 -5.21 -10.88
C LEU A 93 27.73 -6.69 -11.04
N ILE A 94 28.66 -7.51 -11.53
CA ILE A 94 28.48 -8.97 -11.63
C ILE A 94 28.27 -9.60 -10.25
N MET A 95 29.03 -9.17 -9.23
CA MET A 95 28.87 -9.66 -7.85
C MET A 95 27.52 -9.29 -7.23
N TYR A 96 26.93 -8.15 -7.61
CA TYR A 96 25.57 -7.77 -7.18
C TYR A 96 24.47 -8.61 -7.85
N ILE A 97 24.67 -9.04 -9.11
CA ILE A 97 23.72 -9.88 -9.84
C ILE A 97 23.83 -11.35 -9.41
N PHE A 98 25.06 -11.82 -9.20
CA PHE A 98 25.38 -13.19 -8.83
C PHE A 98 26.02 -13.21 -7.44
N PRO A 99 25.21 -13.34 -6.36
CA PRO A 99 25.72 -13.34 -4.99
C PRO A 99 26.53 -14.59 -4.65
N GLN A 100 26.47 -15.61 -5.50
CA GLN A 100 27.18 -16.87 -5.33
C GLN A 100 28.60 -16.78 -5.91
N LYS A 101 29.54 -17.51 -5.33
CA LYS A 101 30.89 -17.62 -5.87
C LYS A 101 30.83 -18.30 -7.24
N ILE A 102 31.34 -17.62 -8.27
CA ILE A 102 31.48 -18.17 -9.61
C ILE A 102 32.77 -18.99 -9.64
N TYR A 103 32.66 -20.30 -9.89
CA TYR A 103 33.80 -21.20 -10.02
C TYR A 103 34.08 -21.47 -11.49
N PHE A 104 35.35 -21.39 -11.89
CA PHE A 104 35.78 -21.76 -13.23
C PHE A 104 36.03 -23.27 -13.30
N GLY A 105 35.25 -24.00 -14.10
CA GLY A 105 35.30 -25.46 -14.23
C GLY A 105 36.41 -26.01 -15.13
N GLY A 106 37.20 -25.15 -15.80
CA GLY A 106 38.44 -25.53 -16.46
C GLY A 106 38.34 -26.50 -17.65
N THR A 107 37.17 -26.74 -18.25
CA THR A 107 37.03 -27.85 -19.19
C THR A 107 37.52 -27.60 -20.61
N ARG A 108 37.76 -26.36 -21.07
CA ARG A 108 38.42 -26.06 -22.36
C ARG A 108 39.11 -24.68 -22.36
N PHE A 109 40.29 -24.63 -22.99
CA PHE A 109 40.99 -23.42 -23.44
C PHE A 109 40.59 -23.10 -24.89
#